data_AF-A0A1S2LYC9-F1
#
_entry.id   AF-A0A1S2LYC9-F1
#
_cell.length_a   1.000
_cell.length_b   1.000
_cell.length_c   1.000
_cell.angle_alpha   90.00
_cell.angle_beta   90.00
_cell.angle_gamma   90.00
#
_symmetry.space_group_name_H-M   'P 1'
#
loop_
_entity.id
_entity.type
_entity.pdbx_description
1 polymer ?
#
loop_
_entity_poly.entity_id
_entity_poly.type
_entity_poly.pdbx_seq_one_letter_code
_entity_poly.pdbx_strand_id
1 'polypeptide(L)'
;MRKFIILIMFVILLSACSSQNSHKSFESVIELEDVKFEVSNYELKSSNNPNDKDVQTFHKNALYYRFTLLNTGVEKIGSEKIDDEKLEVYIEAHDHLFAFMEPNRFGNNKSNMWRASGSQQAFLNPNDKGEYFLTYIIADNQDLDNVTENALKADIVVLLVTASGESKEIKRFNLTND
;
A
#
# COMPACT_ATOMS: atom_id res chain seq x y z
N MET A 1 7.13 30.44 -60.66
CA MET A 1 6.52 29.47 -59.72
C MET A 1 7.29 29.48 -58.39
N ARG A 2 7.15 30.53 -57.58
CA ARG A 2 7.92 30.70 -56.31
C ARG A 2 7.07 31.13 -55.11
N LYS A 3 5.75 31.24 -55.27
CA LYS A 3 4.83 31.75 -54.24
C LYS A 3 3.93 30.70 -53.58
N PHE A 4 4.00 29.43 -54.01
CA PHE A 4 3.13 28.36 -53.50
C PHE A 4 3.78 27.45 -52.44
N ILE A 5 5.09 27.55 -52.22
CA ILE A 5 5.80 26.65 -51.30
C ILE A 5 5.68 27.08 -49.83
N ILE A 6 5.31 28.35 -49.57
CA ILE A 6 5.24 28.89 -48.20
C ILE A 6 3.95 28.48 -47.47
N LEU A 7 2.89 28.11 -48.20
CA LEU A 7 1.58 27.83 -47.59
C LEU A 7 1.48 26.42 -46.97
N ILE A 8 2.28 25.45 -47.44
CA ILE A 8 2.22 24.07 -46.96
C ILE A 8 3.00 23.89 -45.65
N MET A 9 3.99 24.75 -45.37
CA MET A 9 4.81 24.65 -44.15
C MET A 9 4.08 25.13 -42.89
N PHE A 10 3.04 25.95 -43.02
CA PHE A 10 2.29 26.48 -41.87
C PHE A 10 1.21 25.52 -41.34
N VAL A 11 0.77 24.54 -42.16
CA VAL A 11 -0.27 23.58 -41.76
C VAL A 11 0.31 22.40 -40.99
N ILE A 12 1.60 22.08 -41.19
CA ILE A 12 2.29 20.97 -40.50
C ILE A 12 2.73 21.36 -39.07
N LEU A 13 2.75 22.66 -38.74
CA LEU A 13 3.15 23.15 -37.41
C LEU A 13 1.99 23.24 -36.40
N LEU A 14 0.75 22.99 -36.83
CA LEU A 14 -0.44 23.05 -35.95
C LEU A 14 -0.89 21.70 -35.39
N SER A 15 -0.25 20.59 -35.78
CA SER A 15 -0.48 19.27 -35.19
C SER A 15 0.45 18.93 -34.03
N ALA A 16 1.38 19.82 -33.66
CA ALA A 16 2.09 19.76 -32.39
C ALA A 16 1.25 20.42 -31.27
N CYS A 17 -0.05 20.11 -31.22
CA CYS A 17 -0.84 20.27 -30.01
C CYS A 17 -0.30 19.25 -29.02
N SER A 18 0.66 19.72 -28.22
CA SER A 18 0.85 19.36 -26.82
C SER A 18 0.21 18.04 -26.44
N SER A 19 0.99 16.96 -26.48
CA SER A 19 0.79 15.94 -25.46
C SER A 19 1.08 16.64 -24.14
N GLN A 20 0.06 17.28 -23.55
CA GLN A 20 -0.04 17.33 -22.12
C GLN A 20 -0.04 15.85 -21.72
N ASN A 21 1.15 15.31 -21.46
CA ASN A 21 1.28 14.31 -20.42
C ASN A 21 0.60 14.97 -19.23
N SER A 22 -0.67 14.62 -19.00
CA SER A 22 -1.25 14.74 -17.69
C SER A 22 -0.40 13.80 -16.84
N HIS A 23 0.74 14.32 -16.38
CA HIS A 23 1.40 13.81 -15.21
C HIS A 23 0.36 13.94 -14.12
N LYS A 24 -0.46 12.91 -13.97
CA LYS A 24 -1.31 12.69 -12.82
C LYS A 24 -0.34 12.57 -11.66
N SER A 25 -0.04 13.71 -11.05
CA SER A 25 0.81 13.77 -9.87
C SER A 25 -0.06 13.30 -8.72
N PHE A 26 -0.06 11.99 -8.50
CA PHE A 26 -0.74 11.38 -7.36
C PHE A 26 -0.01 11.63 -6.04
N GLU A 27 1.23 12.13 -6.10
CA GLU A 27 2.11 12.34 -4.93
C GLU A 27 1.58 13.32 -3.89
N SER A 28 0.69 14.25 -4.27
CA SER A 28 0.17 15.28 -3.35
C SER A 28 -1.28 15.07 -2.92
N VAL A 29 -1.98 14.05 -3.40
CA VAL A 29 -3.46 13.96 -3.25
C VAL A 29 -3.94 12.87 -2.30
N ILE A 30 -3.04 12.12 -1.67
CA ILE A 30 -3.39 11.16 -0.62
C ILE A 30 -2.98 11.75 0.73
N GLU A 31 -3.94 11.82 1.64
CA GLU A 31 -3.78 12.22 3.03
C GLU A 31 -4.00 11.03 3.96
N LEU A 32 -3.33 11.05 5.11
CA LEU A 32 -3.39 10.02 6.13
C LEU A 32 -4.19 10.54 7.31
N GLU A 33 -5.15 9.74 7.77
CA GLU A 33 -6.02 10.06 8.89
C GLU A 33 -6.14 8.87 9.86
N ASP A 34 -6.55 9.15 11.10
CA ASP A 34 -6.96 8.15 12.10
C ASP A 34 -5.93 7.03 12.37
N VAL A 35 -4.64 7.37 12.33
CA VAL A 35 -3.55 6.42 12.56
C VAL A 35 -3.60 5.89 13.99
N LYS A 36 -3.69 4.57 14.10
CA LYS A 36 -3.63 3.82 15.36
C LYS A 36 -2.73 2.62 15.16
N PHE A 37 -1.94 2.34 16.18
CA PHE A 37 -1.17 1.10 16.25
C PHE A 37 -1.37 0.48 17.63
N GLU A 38 -1.33 -0.85 17.70
CA GLU A 38 -1.36 -1.57 18.97
C GLU A 38 -0.62 -2.91 18.86
N VAL A 39 -0.06 -3.36 19.98
CA VAL A 39 0.38 -4.74 20.16
C VAL A 39 -0.63 -5.45 21.04
N SER A 40 -1.16 -6.58 20.55
CA SER A 40 -2.18 -7.35 21.27
C SER A 40 -2.02 -8.85 21.03
N ASN A 41 -2.75 -9.64 21.83
CA ASN A 41 -2.78 -11.08 21.69
C ASN A 41 -3.46 -11.47 20.37
N TYR A 42 -2.88 -12.43 19.67
CA TYR A 42 -3.37 -13.00 18.43
C TYR A 42 -3.52 -14.51 18.57
N GLU A 43 -4.68 -15.04 18.20
CA GLU A 43 -4.95 -16.47 18.19
C GLU A 43 -4.78 -17.03 16.78
N LEU A 44 -3.83 -17.95 16.61
CA LEU A 44 -3.66 -18.72 15.39
C LEU A 44 -4.24 -20.11 15.59
N LYS A 45 -5.14 -20.54 14.70
CA LYS A 45 -5.68 -21.90 14.70
C LYS A 45 -4.97 -22.74 13.65
N SER A 46 -4.69 -24.01 13.98
CA SER A 46 -4.10 -24.97 13.02
C SER A 46 -5.01 -25.25 11.82
N SER A 47 -6.32 -24.97 11.96
CA SER A 47 -7.33 -25.20 10.94
C SER A 47 -8.50 -24.25 11.16
N ASN A 48 -9.03 -23.71 10.05
CA ASN A 48 -10.23 -22.88 10.04
C ASN A 48 -11.50 -23.69 9.74
N ASN A 49 -11.39 -25.01 9.56
CA ASN A 49 -12.54 -25.88 9.32
C ASN A 49 -13.32 -26.08 10.64
N PRO A 50 -14.58 -25.63 10.74
CA PRO A 50 -15.36 -25.73 11.97
C PRO A 50 -15.68 -27.18 12.39
N ASN A 51 -15.52 -28.14 11.48
CA ASN A 51 -15.77 -29.57 11.73
C ASN A 51 -14.50 -30.33 12.13
N ASP A 52 -13.35 -29.68 12.14
CA ASP A 52 -12.09 -30.27 12.56
C ASP A 52 -12.08 -30.40 14.09
N LYS A 53 -11.89 -31.62 14.59
CA LYS A 53 -11.90 -31.93 16.02
C LYS A 53 -10.51 -31.83 16.65
N ASP A 54 -9.46 -31.73 15.83
CA ASP A 54 -8.07 -31.72 16.26
C ASP A 54 -7.44 -30.32 16.11
N VAL A 55 -8.29 -29.27 16.13
CA VAL A 55 -7.85 -27.87 16.05
C VAL A 55 -6.99 -27.53 17.26
N GLN A 56 -5.75 -27.13 16.99
CA GLN A 56 -4.84 -26.55 17.97
C GLN A 56 -4.93 -25.04 17.89
N THR A 57 -4.97 -24.39 19.06
CA THR A 57 -4.91 -22.92 19.17
C THR A 57 -3.55 -22.52 19.71
N PHE A 58 -2.87 -21.63 19.00
CA PHE A 58 -1.60 -21.04 19.36
C PHE A 58 -1.84 -19.59 19.73
N HIS A 59 -1.38 -19.19 20.92
CA HIS A 59 -1.44 -17.81 21.37
C HIS A 59 -0.12 -17.11 21.03
N LYS A 60 -0.22 -15.99 20.32
CA LYS A 60 0.89 -15.16 19.85
C LYS A 60 0.63 -13.71 20.20
N ASN A 61 1.61 -12.86 19.99
CA ASN A 61 1.40 -11.41 19.94
C ASN A 61 1.39 -10.98 18.47
N ALA A 62 0.61 -9.94 18.16
CA ALA A 62 0.62 -9.31 16.85
C ALA A 62 0.66 -7.79 16.99
N LEU A 63 1.30 -7.16 16.01
CA LEU A 63 1.30 -5.73 15.78
C LEU A 63 0.19 -5.40 14.78
N TYR A 64 -0.67 -4.46 15.15
CA TYR A 64 -1.81 -4.02 14.36
C TYR A 64 -1.59 -2.56 13.96
N TYR A 65 -1.74 -2.27 12.68
CA TYR A 65 -1.85 -0.91 12.16
C TYR A 65 -3.27 -0.71 11.62
N ARG A 66 -3.91 0.38 12.06
CA ARG A 66 -5.19 0.85 11.54
C ARG A 66 -5.03 2.30 11.12
N PHE A 67 -5.43 2.63 9.91
CA PHE A 67 -5.39 4.00 9.42
C PHE A 67 -6.36 4.18 8.26
N THR A 68 -6.61 5.43 7.91
CA THR A 68 -7.47 5.83 6.80
C THR A 68 -6.66 6.59 5.77
N LEU A 69 -6.83 6.27 4.50
CA LEU A 69 -6.33 7.10 3.40
C LEU A 69 -7.48 7.86 2.77
N LEU A 70 -7.34 9.18 2.67
CA LEU A 70 -8.26 10.07 1.97
C LEU A 70 -7.65 10.49 0.63
N ASN A 71 -8.38 10.31 -0.45
CA ASN A 71 -8.02 10.89 -1.74
C ASN A 71 -8.59 12.31 -1.85
N THR A 72 -7.77 13.33 -1.60
CA THR A 72 -8.14 14.75 -1.75
C THR A 72 -8.05 15.25 -3.19
N GLY A 73 -7.66 14.37 -4.12
CA GLY A 73 -7.57 14.67 -5.54
C GLY A 73 -8.92 14.67 -6.23
N VAL A 74 -8.91 15.12 -7.50
CA VAL A 74 -10.10 15.14 -8.37
C VAL A 74 -10.22 13.89 -9.24
N GLU A 75 -9.24 12.99 -9.18
CA GLU A 75 -9.20 11.77 -9.97
C GLU A 75 -9.20 10.52 -9.09
N LYS A 76 -9.77 9.44 -9.62
CA LYS A 76 -9.68 8.10 -9.03
C LYS A 76 -8.24 7.58 -9.10
N ILE A 77 -7.78 6.95 -8.02
CA ILE A 77 -6.47 6.32 -7.89
C ILE A 77 -6.68 4.80 -7.91
N GLY A 78 -5.97 4.08 -8.77
CA GLY A 78 -6.12 2.63 -8.94
C GLY A 78 -7.42 2.19 -9.62
N SER A 79 -7.57 0.88 -9.81
CA SER A 79 -8.68 0.26 -10.53
C SER A 79 -8.97 -1.15 -10.00
N GLU A 80 -10.21 -1.60 -10.13
CA GLU A 80 -10.57 -3.01 -9.87
C GLU A 80 -10.34 -3.90 -11.10
N LYS A 81 -10.13 -3.31 -12.28
CA LYS A 81 -9.94 -4.08 -13.51
C LYS A 81 -8.63 -4.87 -13.42
N ILE A 82 -8.66 -6.08 -13.97
CA ILE A 82 -7.54 -7.01 -13.90
C ILE A 82 -6.29 -6.44 -14.58
N ASP A 83 -6.46 -5.73 -15.71
CA ASP A 83 -5.37 -5.25 -16.55
C ASP A 83 -4.89 -3.82 -16.20
N ASP A 84 -5.55 -3.15 -15.25
CA ASP A 84 -5.22 -1.78 -14.85
C ASP A 84 -4.31 -1.76 -13.61
N GLU A 85 -3.73 -0.59 -13.32
CA GLU A 85 -3.00 -0.34 -12.07
C GLU A 85 -3.95 -0.42 -10.86
N LYS A 86 -3.52 -1.15 -9.82
CA LYS A 86 -4.23 -1.32 -8.55
C LYS A 86 -3.52 -0.56 -7.44
N LEU A 87 -4.31 -0.02 -6.52
CA LEU A 87 -3.81 0.55 -5.29
C LEU A 87 -3.37 -0.57 -4.34
N GLU A 88 -2.11 -0.54 -3.92
CA GLU A 88 -1.59 -1.39 -2.85
C GLU A 88 -1.01 -0.53 -1.73
N VAL A 89 -1.19 -1.00 -0.50
CA VAL A 89 -0.69 -0.34 0.71
C VAL A 89 0.03 -1.36 1.57
N TYR A 90 1.18 -0.99 2.12
CA TYR A 90 1.91 -1.82 3.08
C TYR A 90 2.66 -0.96 4.11
N ILE A 91 3.04 -1.57 5.23
CA ILE A 91 3.98 -0.98 6.18
C ILE A 91 5.39 -1.39 5.80
N GLU A 92 6.23 -0.41 5.51
CA GLU A 92 7.66 -0.63 5.32
C GLU A 92 8.35 -0.61 6.69
N ALA A 93 8.73 -1.79 7.16
CA ALA A 93 9.56 -1.94 8.34
C ALA A 93 10.98 -1.45 8.05
N HIS A 94 11.56 -0.68 8.95
CA HIS A 94 13.01 -0.45 8.98
C HIS A 94 13.70 -1.60 9.74
N ASP A 95 15.01 -1.76 9.55
CA ASP A 95 15.80 -2.97 9.89
C ASP A 95 15.49 -3.62 11.25
N HIS A 96 15.20 -2.81 12.27
CA HIS A 96 14.91 -3.29 13.62
C HIS A 96 13.53 -3.95 13.76
N LEU A 97 12.50 -3.42 13.09
CA LEU A 97 11.14 -3.91 13.24
C LEU A 97 10.94 -5.27 12.53
N PHE A 98 11.56 -5.43 11.37
CA PHE A 98 11.47 -6.68 10.61
C PHE A 98 12.02 -7.87 11.39
N ALA A 99 13.09 -7.67 12.16
CA ALA A 99 13.73 -8.71 12.96
C ALA A 99 12.82 -9.26 14.08
N PHE A 100 11.81 -8.52 14.51
CA PHE A 100 10.86 -8.94 15.54
C PHE A 100 9.70 -9.77 15.01
N MET A 101 9.50 -9.80 13.69
CA MET A 101 8.34 -10.46 13.10
C MET A 101 8.57 -11.96 12.96
N GLU A 102 7.52 -12.75 13.21
CA GLU A 102 7.58 -14.19 12.96
C GLU A 102 7.81 -14.43 11.46
N PRO A 103 8.84 -15.21 11.06
CA PRO A 103 9.09 -15.48 9.65
C PRO A 103 7.89 -16.22 9.08
N ASN A 104 7.53 -15.88 7.84
CA ASN A 104 6.41 -16.56 7.20
C ASN A 104 6.70 -18.06 6.99
N ARG A 105 6.09 -18.92 7.82
CA ARG A 105 6.19 -20.39 7.70
C ARG A 105 5.04 -21.01 6.90
N PHE A 106 4.04 -20.24 6.51
CA PHE A 106 2.87 -20.71 5.76
C PHE A 106 2.79 -20.01 4.40
N GLY A 107 2.90 -20.76 3.31
CA GLY A 107 3.07 -20.23 1.93
C GLY A 107 2.03 -19.20 1.43
N ASN A 108 0.99 -18.91 2.19
CA ASN A 108 -0.05 -17.93 1.86
C ASN A 108 0.19 -16.54 2.48
N ASN A 109 1.15 -16.41 3.41
CA ASN A 109 1.41 -15.15 4.14
C ASN A 109 2.69 -14.47 3.65
N LYS A 110 2.78 -14.07 2.36
CA LYS A 110 3.91 -13.27 1.81
C LYS A 110 4.39 -12.30 2.90
N SER A 111 5.66 -12.40 3.31
CA SER A 111 6.27 -11.76 4.49
C SER A 111 5.44 -10.63 5.10
N ASN A 112 5.00 -10.74 6.35
CA ASN A 112 4.12 -9.77 7.00
C ASN A 112 4.55 -8.33 6.69
N MET A 113 5.83 -7.99 6.76
CA MET A 113 6.28 -6.60 6.55
C MET A 113 7.13 -6.37 5.29
N TRP A 114 7.51 -7.40 4.54
CA TRP A 114 8.26 -7.25 3.29
C TRP A 114 7.34 -7.48 2.09
N ARG A 115 6.76 -6.41 1.55
CA ARG A 115 5.82 -6.46 0.40
C ARG A 115 4.69 -7.48 0.59
N ALA A 116 4.16 -7.65 1.81
CA ALA A 116 2.83 -8.22 1.99
C ALA A 116 1.83 -7.23 1.42
N SER A 117 1.25 -7.57 0.26
CA SER A 117 0.15 -6.84 -0.37
C SER A 117 -1.00 -6.69 0.63
N GLY A 118 -1.11 -5.52 1.25
CA GLY A 118 -2.15 -5.16 2.20
C GLY A 118 -3.24 -4.32 1.55
N SER A 119 -3.81 -4.78 0.43
CA SER A 119 -4.91 -4.05 -0.19
C SER A 119 -6.25 -4.66 0.21
N GLN A 120 -7.01 -3.94 1.04
CA GLN A 120 -8.45 -4.17 1.23
C GLN A 120 -9.28 -3.53 0.10
N GLN A 121 -8.72 -2.57 -0.64
CA GLN A 121 -9.38 -1.84 -1.72
C GLN A 121 -8.39 -1.52 -2.86
N ALA A 122 -8.70 -1.98 -4.07
CA ALA A 122 -7.85 -1.80 -5.24
C ALA A 122 -7.85 -0.37 -5.82
N PHE A 123 -8.67 0.54 -5.27
CA PHE A 123 -8.78 1.92 -5.73
C PHE A 123 -9.35 2.86 -4.65
N LEU A 124 -9.20 4.18 -4.87
CA LEU A 124 -9.82 5.26 -4.09
C LEU A 124 -10.43 6.30 -5.04
N ASN A 125 -11.73 6.61 -4.91
CA ASN A 125 -12.33 7.71 -5.68
C ASN A 125 -12.00 9.08 -5.06
N PRO A 126 -12.21 10.19 -5.81
CA PRO A 126 -12.11 11.54 -5.26
C PRO A 126 -12.97 11.74 -4.02
N ASN A 127 -12.37 12.30 -2.96
CA ASN A 127 -12.95 12.58 -1.65
C ASN A 127 -13.49 11.35 -0.89
N ASP A 128 -13.14 10.13 -1.32
CA ASP A 128 -13.47 8.91 -0.61
C ASP A 128 -12.36 8.51 0.36
N LYS A 129 -12.77 7.83 1.44
CA LYS A 129 -11.90 7.25 2.46
C LYS A 129 -11.76 5.74 2.26
N GLY A 130 -10.53 5.24 2.32
CA GLY A 130 -10.24 3.81 2.45
C GLY A 130 -9.72 3.51 3.85
N GLU A 131 -10.38 2.59 4.54
CA GLU A 131 -9.87 2.07 5.82
C GLU A 131 -8.92 0.89 5.57
N TYR A 132 -7.78 0.89 6.25
CA TYR A 132 -6.76 -0.15 6.13
C TYR A 132 -6.46 -0.75 7.50
N PHE A 133 -6.37 -2.08 7.53
CA PHE A 133 -6.04 -2.86 8.71
C PHE A 133 -4.95 -3.86 8.33
N LEU A 134 -3.77 -3.70 8.91
CA LEU A 134 -2.61 -4.55 8.65
C LEU A 134 -2.18 -5.20 9.96
N THR A 135 -1.95 -6.52 9.93
CA THR A 135 -1.63 -7.32 11.13
C THR A 135 -0.38 -8.14 10.88
N TYR A 136 0.57 -8.05 11.80
CA TYR A 136 1.86 -8.71 11.71
C TYR A 136 2.13 -9.53 12.96
N ILE A 137 2.32 -10.84 12.80
CA ILE A 137 2.60 -11.74 13.91
C ILE A 137 4.04 -11.49 14.40
N ILE A 138 4.19 -11.27 15.69
CA ILE A 138 5.47 -11.05 16.37
C ILE A 138 6.05 -12.42 16.73
N ALA A 139 7.36 -12.59 16.53
CA ALA A 139 8.06 -13.81 16.92
C ALA A 139 7.96 -14.06 18.44
N ASP A 140 8.19 -15.29 18.86
CA ASP A 140 8.18 -15.61 20.29
C ASP A 140 9.35 -14.92 21.01
N ASN A 141 9.14 -14.62 22.31
CA ASN A 141 10.15 -14.07 23.22
C ASN A 141 10.75 -12.71 22.79
N GLN A 142 10.03 -11.92 22.00
CA GLN A 142 10.44 -10.54 21.70
C GLN A 142 10.09 -9.59 22.85
N ASP A 143 10.90 -8.54 23.00
CA ASP A 143 10.62 -7.42 23.90
C ASP A 143 9.56 -6.51 23.26
N LEU A 144 8.33 -6.54 23.80
CA LEU A 144 7.19 -5.84 23.23
C LEU A 144 7.32 -4.31 23.30
N ASP A 145 8.05 -3.78 24.28
CA ASP A 145 8.30 -2.34 24.37
C ASP A 145 9.21 -1.90 23.21
N ASN A 146 10.23 -2.72 22.91
CA ASN A 146 11.12 -2.49 21.78
C ASN A 146 10.40 -2.69 20.42
N VAL A 147 9.49 -3.67 20.31
CA VAL A 147 8.63 -3.80 19.11
C VAL A 147 7.81 -2.54 18.91
N THR A 148 7.19 -2.03 19.97
CA THR A 148 6.36 -0.83 19.94
C THR A 148 7.16 0.41 19.53
N GLU A 149 8.35 0.61 20.09
CA GLU A 149 9.22 1.73 19.73
C GLU A 149 9.62 1.70 18.25
N ASN A 150 9.90 0.52 17.69
CA ASN A 150 10.27 0.39 16.29
C ASN A 150 9.06 0.42 15.35
N ALA A 151 7.87 0.02 15.81
CA ALA A 151 6.62 0.12 15.06
C ALA A 151 6.28 1.57 14.68
N LEU A 152 6.59 2.52 15.57
CA LEU A 152 6.41 3.96 15.36
C LEU A 152 7.37 4.56 14.32
N LYS A 153 8.46 3.86 14.00
CA LYS A 153 9.49 4.31 13.05
C LYS A 153 9.23 3.81 11.63
N ALA A 154 8.21 2.96 11.44
CA ALA A 154 7.86 2.42 10.14
C ALA A 154 7.20 3.48 9.25
N ASP A 155 7.15 3.20 7.95
CA ASP A 155 6.43 4.05 6.99
C ASP A 155 5.20 3.33 6.44
N ILE A 156 4.11 4.07 6.21
CA ILE A 156 3.01 3.60 5.35
C ILE A 156 3.38 3.96 3.91
N VAL A 157 3.45 2.95 3.04
CA VAL A 157 3.79 3.13 1.64
C VAL A 157 2.58 2.79 0.77
N VAL A 158 2.27 3.70 -0.15
CA VAL A 158 1.15 3.58 -1.08
C VAL A 158 1.70 3.45 -2.50
N LEU A 159 1.28 2.40 -3.19
CA LEU A 159 1.75 2.03 -4.52
C LEU A 159 0.59 1.97 -5.52
N LEU A 160 0.93 2.23 -6.79
CA LEU A 160 0.19 1.69 -7.93
C LEU A 160 0.93 0.47 -8.47
N VAL A 161 0.23 -0.64 -8.63
CA VAL A 161 0.79 -1.92 -9.06
C VAL A 161 0.07 -2.39 -10.32
N THR A 162 0.81 -2.65 -11.39
CA THR A 162 0.27 -3.16 -12.66
C THR A 162 -0.03 -4.67 -12.56
N ALA A 163 -0.79 -5.19 -13.53
CA ALA A 163 -1.03 -6.62 -13.66
C ALA A 163 0.26 -7.45 -13.84
N SER A 164 1.34 -6.85 -14.37
CA SER A 164 2.66 -7.50 -14.51
C SER A 164 3.48 -7.48 -13.22
N GLY A 165 3.00 -6.83 -12.16
CA GLY A 165 3.69 -6.69 -10.87
C GLY A 165 4.71 -5.55 -10.83
N GLU A 166 4.75 -4.70 -11.87
CA GLU A 166 5.49 -3.44 -11.80
C GLU A 166 4.81 -2.52 -10.80
N SER A 167 5.59 -1.87 -9.95
CA SER A 167 5.09 -1.04 -8.86
C SER A 167 5.70 0.36 -8.95
N LYS A 168 4.86 1.36 -8.71
CA LYS A 168 5.25 2.76 -8.58
C LYS A 168 4.78 3.28 -7.23
N GLU A 169 5.71 3.77 -6.41
CA GLU A 169 5.36 4.51 -5.20
C GLU A 169 4.69 5.82 -5.59
N ILE A 170 3.53 6.06 -4.97
CA ILE A 170 2.78 7.31 -5.17
C ILE A 170 2.68 8.11 -3.87
N LYS A 171 2.89 7.51 -2.71
CA LYS A 171 2.93 8.26 -1.44
C LYS A 171 3.65 7.46 -0.38
N ARG A 172 4.31 8.18 0.54
CA ARG A 172 4.89 7.64 1.76
C ARG A 172 4.53 8.54 2.94
N PHE A 173 4.14 7.92 4.04
CA PHE A 173 3.89 8.60 5.31
C PHE A 173 4.84 8.04 6.36
N ASN A 174 5.60 8.94 6.98
CA ASN A 174 6.50 8.58 8.05
C ASN A 174 5.77 8.68 9.39
N LEU A 175 5.70 7.58 10.14
CA LEU A 175 4.91 7.53 11.38
C LEU A 175 5.59 8.23 12.58
N THR A 176 6.86 8.61 12.45
CA THR A 176 7.64 9.25 13.52
C THR A 176 7.38 10.75 13.68
N ASN A 177 6.68 11.40 12.73
CA ASN A 177 6.63 12.86 12.61
C ASN A 177 5.24 13.51 12.69
N ASP A 178 4.19 12.76 13.07
CA ASP A 178 2.84 13.30 13.31
C ASP A 178 2.55 13.48 14.82
#